data_AF-X1BYC6-F1
#
_entry.id   AF-X1BYC6-F1
#
_cell.length_a   1.000
_cell.length_b   1.000
_cell.length_c   1.000
_cell.angle_alpha   90.00
_cell.angle_beta   90.00
_cell.angle_gamma   90.00
#
_symmetry.space_group_name_H-M   'P 1'
#
loop_
_entity.id
_entity.type
_entity.pdbx_description
1 polymer ?
#
loop_
_entity_poly.entity_id
_entity_poly.type
_entity_poly.pdbx_seq_one_letter_code
_entity_poly.pdbx_strand_id
1 'polypeptide(L)'
;GDEASFFSQEPEDYLNQIETRYSSGLLNLEARNRIFTDPSTDDYMYYRSTVYDAAQEDILGRYKKYNNQEGNSPSDQDNVESYPTSGTSLPDIEDINRDNTLSEGESFYSYRVAINKNEMKVGQNNIVDKVVDRVDYENGETADVTWYQFRIPIRSYEDVEGDISDFKTIRFMRMFMTGFEDTTFLRFAKLDLVRGEWRRYYQPLTQGGEDWTGVEPALGELTISAVNIEENSGKEPVNYVLPPGFSRQIDPTQPQLRQLNEQSIVLKVDELADG
;
A
#
# COMPACT_ATOMS: atom_id res chain seq x y z
N GLY A 1 4.19 20.48 26.23
CA GLY A 1 3.42 20.45 27.50
C GLY A 1 3.81 19.20 28.24
N ASP A 2 3.41 19.02 29.50
CA ASP A 2 3.58 17.72 30.16
C ASP A 2 2.62 16.71 29.52
N GLU A 3 3.14 15.77 28.73
CA GLU A 3 2.33 14.78 28.01
C GLU A 3 1.47 13.95 28.95
N ALA A 4 2.01 13.59 30.13
CA ALA A 4 1.28 12.83 31.13
C ALA A 4 0.00 13.57 31.59
N SER A 5 0.08 14.90 31.66
CA SER A 5 -1.09 15.74 31.96
C SER A 5 -2.11 15.73 30.83
N PHE A 6 -1.68 15.70 29.56
CA PHE A 6 -2.59 15.61 28.41
C PHE A 6 -3.31 14.25 28.36
N PHE A 7 -2.57 13.14 28.45
CA PHE A 7 -3.11 11.78 28.35
C PHE A 7 -3.82 11.26 29.62
N SER A 8 -3.94 12.10 30.65
CA SER A 8 -4.71 11.82 31.87
C SER A 8 -6.04 12.61 31.93
N GLN A 9 -6.34 13.42 30.92
CA GLN A 9 -7.57 14.22 30.86
C GLN A 9 -8.67 13.49 30.09
N GLU A 10 -9.91 13.61 30.59
CA GLU A 10 -11.11 13.16 29.89
C GLU A 10 -11.29 13.93 28.55
N PRO A 11 -11.79 13.27 27.49
CA PRO A 11 -12.41 11.93 27.45
C PRO A 11 -11.44 10.77 27.17
N GLU A 12 -10.16 11.06 26.96
CA GLU A 12 -9.12 10.09 26.60
C GLU A 12 -8.20 9.82 27.77
N ASP A 13 -8.75 9.31 28.87
CA ASP A 13 -8.00 8.90 30.06
C ASP A 13 -7.20 7.61 29.80
N TYR A 14 -6.29 7.71 28.82
CA TYR A 14 -5.47 6.65 28.30
C TYR A 14 -4.59 6.06 29.40
N LEU A 15 -4.00 6.92 30.24
CA LEU A 15 -3.13 6.44 31.32
C LEU A 15 -3.89 5.61 32.36
N ASN A 16 -5.16 5.90 32.67
CA ASN A 16 -5.95 5.01 33.53
C ASN A 16 -6.37 3.72 32.82
N GLN A 17 -6.55 3.71 31.49
CA GLN A 17 -6.73 2.46 30.73
C GLN A 17 -5.48 1.57 30.84
N ILE A 18 -4.29 2.16 30.74
CA ILE A 18 -3.00 1.46 30.92
C ILE A 18 -2.87 0.93 32.35
N GLU A 19 -3.24 1.71 33.36
CA GLU A 19 -3.21 1.29 34.75
C GLU A 19 -4.18 0.12 35.02
N THR A 20 -5.36 0.13 34.37
CA THR A 20 -6.33 -0.97 34.43
C THR A 20 -5.77 -2.25 33.80
N ARG A 21 -5.06 -2.15 32.67
CA ARG A 21 -4.39 -3.30 32.02
C ARG A 21 -3.24 -3.86 32.87
N TYR A 22 -2.47 -2.99 33.51
CA TYR A 22 -1.45 -3.41 34.48
C TYR A 22 -2.07 -4.13 35.68
N SER A 23 -3.11 -3.55 36.28
CA SER A 23 -3.82 -4.11 37.43
C SER A 23 -4.50 -5.45 37.14
N SER A 24 -4.90 -5.69 35.89
CA SER A 24 -5.47 -6.97 35.43
C SER A 24 -4.43 -8.00 35.00
N GLY A 25 -3.13 -7.68 35.08
CA GLY A 25 -2.02 -8.58 34.74
C GLY A 25 -1.78 -8.75 33.23
N LEU A 26 -2.44 -7.95 32.39
CA LEU A 26 -2.25 -7.95 30.93
C LEU A 26 -1.00 -7.17 30.50
N LEU A 27 -0.45 -6.35 31.39
CA LEU A 27 0.73 -5.53 31.14
C LEU A 27 1.74 -5.72 32.28
N ASN A 28 3.03 -5.82 31.97
CA ASN A 28 4.07 -5.89 32.99
C ASN A 28 4.49 -4.48 33.46
N LEU A 29 5.20 -4.41 34.60
CA LEU A 29 5.60 -3.14 35.21
C LEU A 29 6.54 -2.32 34.32
N GLU A 30 7.44 -2.98 33.59
CA GLU A 30 8.41 -2.32 32.71
C GLU A 30 7.70 -1.60 31.55
N ALA A 31 6.78 -2.28 30.87
CA ALA A 31 6.00 -1.72 29.78
C ALA A 31 5.09 -0.59 30.28
N ARG A 32 4.45 -0.76 31.45
CA ARG A 32 3.65 0.29 32.08
C ARG A 32 4.50 1.54 32.36
N ASN A 33 5.67 1.38 32.97
CA ASN A 33 6.53 2.53 33.27
C ASN A 33 7.07 3.23 32.02
N ARG A 34 7.37 2.49 30.94
CA ARG A 34 7.74 3.09 29.66
C ARG A 34 6.64 4.00 29.12
N ILE A 35 5.40 3.52 29.08
CA ILE A 35 4.25 4.31 28.59
C ILE A 35 4.02 5.54 29.47
N PHE A 36 4.17 5.45 30.79
CA PHE A 36 4.02 6.61 31.66
C PHE A 36 5.15 7.65 31.53
N THR A 37 6.32 7.23 31.04
CA THR A 37 7.48 8.12 30.87
C THR A 37 7.40 8.88 29.55
N ASP A 38 6.86 8.24 28.52
CA ASP A 38 6.69 8.76 27.16
C ASP A 38 5.37 8.22 26.58
N PRO A 39 4.22 8.84 26.93
CA PRO A 39 2.91 8.38 26.48
C PRO A 39 2.72 8.47 24.96
N SER A 40 3.29 9.48 24.30
CA SER A 40 3.19 9.69 22.86
C SER A 40 3.98 8.65 22.07
N THR A 41 5.13 8.21 22.61
CA THR A 41 6.04 7.24 21.97
C THR A 41 6.44 7.65 20.55
N ASP A 42 6.50 8.95 20.30
CA ASP A 42 6.75 9.59 19.02
C ASP A 42 8.19 10.11 18.87
N ASP A 43 9.09 9.68 19.77
CA ASP A 43 10.54 9.87 19.68
C ASP A 43 11.12 9.31 18.37
N TYR A 44 11.75 10.17 17.59
CA TYR A 44 12.50 9.82 16.41
C TYR A 44 13.88 9.23 16.73
N MET A 45 14.32 8.24 15.96
CA MET A 45 15.70 7.78 15.98
C MET A 45 16.22 7.45 14.58
N TYR A 46 17.38 8.02 14.24
CA TYR A 46 18.02 7.77 12.95
C TYR A 46 18.51 6.32 12.88
N TYR A 47 18.20 5.62 11.78
CA TYR A 47 18.46 4.19 11.60
C TYR A 47 19.95 3.78 11.67
N ARG A 48 20.88 4.73 11.50
CA ARG A 48 22.33 4.52 11.64
C ARG A 48 22.91 4.97 12.98
N SER A 49 22.08 5.38 13.94
CA SER A 49 22.57 5.86 15.22
C SER A 49 23.52 4.86 15.88
N THR A 50 24.57 5.38 16.52
CA THR A 50 25.52 4.62 17.34
C THR A 50 24.85 3.84 18.46
N VAL A 51 23.66 4.27 18.92
CA VAL A 51 22.83 3.52 19.88
C VAL A 51 22.44 2.15 19.31
N TYR A 52 21.99 2.11 18.04
CA TYR A 52 21.63 0.87 17.36
C TYR A 52 22.85 0.02 17.02
N ASP A 53 24.00 0.64 16.74
CA ASP A 53 25.26 -0.08 16.55
C ASP A 53 25.72 -0.75 17.83
N ALA A 54 25.65 -0.04 18.97
CA ALA A 54 26.01 -0.57 20.28
C ALA A 54 25.07 -1.71 20.73
N ALA A 55 23.78 -1.59 20.42
CA ALA A 55 22.78 -2.63 20.68
C ALA A 55 22.82 -3.78 19.65
N GLN A 56 23.61 -3.65 18.57
CA GLN A 56 23.67 -4.60 17.46
C GLN A 56 22.29 -4.90 16.85
N GLU A 57 21.44 -3.87 16.74
CA GLU A 57 20.08 -4.01 16.21
C GLU A 57 20.09 -4.43 14.74
N ASP A 58 19.10 -5.25 14.39
CA ASP A 58 18.87 -5.69 13.01
C ASP A 58 18.30 -4.55 12.15
N ILE A 59 18.18 -4.81 10.84
CA ILE A 59 17.70 -3.79 9.89
C ILE A 59 16.28 -3.34 10.26
N LEU A 60 15.38 -4.26 10.60
CA LEU A 60 13.99 -3.91 10.89
C LEU A 60 13.85 -3.12 12.20
N GLY A 61 14.60 -3.49 13.24
CA GLY A 61 14.67 -2.77 14.50
C GLY A 61 15.13 -1.33 14.34
N ARG A 62 16.14 -1.10 13.48
CA ARG A 62 16.67 0.24 13.17
C ARG A 62 15.65 1.20 12.54
N TYR A 63 14.70 0.70 11.78
CA TYR A 63 13.67 1.53 11.14
C TYR A 63 12.41 1.71 12.00
N LYS A 64 12.33 1.06 13.17
CA LYS A 64 11.13 1.07 14.02
C LYS A 64 10.71 2.47 14.49
N LYS A 65 11.67 3.36 14.77
CA LYS A 65 11.45 4.74 15.23
C LYS A 65 11.78 5.79 14.18
N TYR A 66 11.98 5.41 12.92
CA TYR A 66 12.46 6.34 11.90
C TYR A 66 11.36 7.29 11.38
N ASN A 67 10.09 6.87 11.42
CA ASN A 67 8.96 7.67 10.92
C ASN A 67 8.28 8.52 12.00
N ASN A 68 8.87 8.57 13.19
CA ASN A 68 8.38 9.30 14.35
C ASN A 68 8.67 10.81 14.22
N GLN A 69 7.98 11.66 14.99
CA GLN A 69 7.93 13.12 14.79
C GLN A 69 8.88 13.88 15.73
N GLU A 70 8.88 13.56 17.02
CA GLU A 70 9.66 14.24 18.06
C GLU A 70 11.16 14.08 17.77
N GLY A 71 11.84 15.18 17.40
CA GLY A 71 13.27 15.17 17.11
C GLY A 71 13.66 14.68 15.71
N ASN A 72 12.73 14.58 14.76
CA ASN A 72 13.01 14.15 13.38
C ASN A 72 13.75 15.19 12.52
N SER A 73 13.91 16.42 13.02
CA SER A 73 14.54 17.56 12.36
C SER A 73 15.59 18.24 13.26
N PRO A 74 16.58 17.51 13.81
CA PRO A 74 17.54 18.09 14.75
C PRO A 74 18.46 19.10 14.06
N SER A 75 18.91 20.10 14.81
CA SER A 75 19.96 21.00 14.35
C SER A 75 21.34 20.34 14.42
N ASP A 76 22.34 20.91 13.74
CA ASP A 76 23.74 20.45 13.85
C ASP A 76 24.27 20.49 15.29
N GLN A 77 23.70 21.32 16.17
CA GLN A 77 24.11 21.41 17.58
C GLN A 77 23.48 20.32 18.45
N ASP A 78 22.26 19.89 18.11
CA ASP A 78 21.52 18.85 18.83
C ASP A 78 21.88 17.45 18.33
N ASN A 79 22.48 17.36 17.14
CA ASN A 79 22.94 16.11 16.57
C ASN A 79 24.21 15.59 17.25
N VAL A 80 24.10 14.45 17.93
CA VAL A 80 25.21 13.77 18.61
C VAL A 80 26.10 12.95 17.65
N GLU A 81 25.64 12.70 16.43
CA GLU A 81 26.35 11.91 15.43
C GLU A 81 27.25 12.76 14.55
N SER A 82 28.30 12.16 13.97
CA SER A 82 29.25 12.89 13.09
C SER A 82 28.74 13.14 11.66
N TYR A 83 27.47 12.85 11.40
CA TYR A 83 26.83 12.92 10.08
C TYR A 83 25.37 13.39 10.26
N PRO A 84 24.73 13.97 9.22
CA PRO A 84 23.35 14.44 9.32
C PRO A 84 22.38 13.30 9.67
N THR A 85 21.52 13.54 10.66
CA THR A 85 20.55 12.56 11.17
C THR A 85 19.10 12.99 10.97
N SER A 86 18.86 14.14 10.32
CA SER A 86 17.50 14.64 10.07
C SER A 86 16.74 13.72 9.11
N GLY A 87 15.54 13.32 9.52
CA GLY A 87 14.60 12.55 8.69
C GLY A 87 13.84 13.47 7.73
N THR A 88 13.59 14.71 8.16
CA THR A 88 13.01 15.78 7.34
C THR A 88 13.63 17.12 7.75
N SER A 89 13.45 18.14 6.92
CA SER A 89 13.77 19.54 7.24
C SER A 89 12.51 20.42 7.31
N LEU A 90 11.35 19.79 7.17
CA LEU A 90 10.05 20.44 7.12
C LEU A 90 9.31 20.11 8.41
N PRO A 91 8.58 21.09 8.98
CA PRO A 91 7.77 20.82 10.17
C PRO A 91 6.69 19.80 9.85
N ASP A 92 6.40 18.94 10.82
CA ASP A 92 5.24 18.06 10.76
C ASP A 92 3.97 18.92 10.89
N ILE A 93 3.09 18.80 9.91
CA ILE A 93 1.82 19.54 9.83
C ILE A 93 0.72 18.56 9.43
N GLU A 94 -0.51 18.86 9.85
CA GLU A 94 -1.71 18.07 9.51
C GLU A 94 -2.15 18.29 8.04
N ASP A 95 -1.63 19.32 7.38
CA ASP A 95 -1.89 19.62 5.96
C ASP A 95 -0.96 18.81 5.02
N ILE A 96 -1.46 17.67 4.58
CA ILE A 96 -0.72 16.71 3.74
C ILE A 96 -0.47 17.27 2.32
N ASN A 97 -1.43 17.98 1.72
CA ASN A 97 -1.32 18.50 0.34
C ASN A 97 -0.83 19.95 0.23
N ARG A 98 -0.60 20.63 1.37
CA ARG A 98 -0.05 21.98 1.48
C ARG A 98 -0.92 23.04 0.82
N ASP A 99 -2.24 22.88 0.87
CA ASP A 99 -3.17 23.89 0.37
C ASP A 99 -3.52 24.97 1.41
N ASN A 100 -2.90 24.91 2.59
CA ASN A 100 -3.11 25.77 3.76
C ASN A 100 -4.51 25.65 4.35
N THR A 101 -5.20 24.53 4.11
CA THR A 101 -6.49 24.23 4.72
C THR A 101 -6.49 22.83 5.31
N LEU A 102 -7.30 22.62 6.36
CA LEU A 102 -7.51 21.28 6.91
C LEU A 102 -8.73 20.64 6.26
N SER A 103 -8.53 19.47 5.65
CA SER A 103 -9.62 18.68 5.09
C SER A 103 -10.19 17.74 6.16
N GLU A 104 -11.18 18.21 6.92
CA GLU A 104 -11.82 17.43 8.00
C GLU A 104 -12.91 16.46 7.50
N GLY A 105 -13.44 16.69 6.30
CA GLY A 105 -14.50 15.85 5.73
C GLY A 105 -13.97 14.48 5.28
N GLU A 106 -14.58 13.41 5.78
CA GLU A 106 -14.32 12.05 5.32
C GLU A 106 -15.37 11.61 4.28
N SER A 107 -14.96 11.58 3.00
CA SER A 107 -15.70 10.88 1.94
C SER A 107 -14.72 10.05 1.11
N PHE A 108 -14.90 8.74 1.05
CA PHE A 108 -13.93 7.84 0.42
C PHE A 108 -14.54 6.55 -0.12
N TYR A 109 -13.83 5.94 -1.06
CA TYR A 109 -14.07 4.57 -1.52
C TYR A 109 -13.16 3.61 -0.76
N SER A 110 -13.72 2.53 -0.22
CA SER A 110 -12.99 1.50 0.53
C SER A 110 -12.66 0.30 -0.35
N TYR A 111 -11.45 -0.23 -0.18
CA TYR A 111 -10.99 -1.45 -0.83
C TYR A 111 -10.33 -2.33 0.22
N ARG A 112 -10.68 -3.61 0.26
CA ARG A 112 -10.03 -4.58 1.14
C ARG A 112 -9.15 -5.51 0.32
N VAL A 113 -7.96 -5.75 0.84
CA VAL A 113 -7.04 -6.76 0.33
C VAL A 113 -6.74 -7.68 1.48
N ALA A 114 -7.07 -8.96 1.31
CA ALA A 114 -6.87 -9.92 2.37
C ALA A 114 -5.45 -10.50 2.32
N ILE A 115 -4.68 -10.36 3.40
CA ILE A 115 -3.31 -10.89 3.46
C ILE A 115 -3.30 -12.11 4.37
N ASN A 116 -3.64 -13.27 3.80
CA ASN A 116 -3.53 -14.55 4.49
C ASN A 116 -3.23 -15.68 3.50
N LYS A 117 -2.65 -16.79 3.99
CA LYS A 117 -2.18 -17.90 3.13
C LYS A 117 -3.26 -18.49 2.23
N ASN A 118 -4.54 -18.42 2.62
CA ASN A 118 -5.63 -19.04 1.87
C ASN A 118 -6.09 -18.20 0.68
N GLU A 119 -5.91 -16.88 0.76
CA GLU A 119 -6.38 -15.89 -0.23
C GLU A 119 -5.25 -15.34 -1.12
N MET A 120 -4.02 -15.83 -0.96
CA MET A 120 -2.88 -15.52 -1.82
C MET A 120 -2.83 -16.44 -3.05
N LYS A 121 -3.89 -16.39 -3.88
CA LYS A 121 -4.03 -17.22 -5.10
C LYS A 121 -4.32 -16.36 -6.33
N VAL A 122 -3.65 -16.66 -7.44
CA VAL A 122 -3.89 -16.01 -8.73
C VAL A 122 -5.36 -16.19 -9.15
N GLY A 123 -6.00 -15.10 -9.55
CA GLY A 123 -7.42 -15.04 -9.91
C GLY A 123 -8.37 -14.73 -8.74
N GLN A 124 -7.86 -14.63 -7.52
CA GLN A 124 -8.62 -14.23 -6.33
C GLN A 124 -7.97 -13.00 -5.69
N ASN A 125 -8.72 -12.27 -4.85
CA ASN A 125 -8.16 -11.19 -4.03
C ASN A 125 -7.36 -10.14 -4.83
N ASN A 126 -7.81 -9.86 -6.07
CA ASN A 126 -7.15 -8.95 -7.02
C ASN A 126 -5.72 -9.37 -7.45
N ILE A 127 -5.31 -10.63 -7.27
CA ILE A 127 -4.01 -11.14 -7.70
C ILE A 127 -4.10 -11.58 -9.15
N VAL A 128 -3.35 -10.91 -10.03
CA VAL A 128 -3.35 -11.20 -11.47
C VAL A 128 -2.19 -12.08 -11.91
N ASP A 129 -1.12 -12.14 -11.11
CA ASP A 129 0.07 -12.92 -11.40
C ASP A 129 0.85 -13.25 -10.12
N LYS A 130 1.70 -14.28 -10.19
CA LYS A 130 2.69 -14.59 -9.16
C LYS A 130 3.98 -15.10 -9.80
N VAL A 131 5.12 -14.71 -9.25
CA VAL A 131 6.43 -15.19 -9.67
C VAL A 131 7.16 -15.74 -8.45
N VAL A 132 7.72 -16.95 -8.57
CA VAL A 132 8.55 -17.54 -7.52
C VAL A 132 10.00 -17.45 -7.99
N ASP A 133 10.85 -16.83 -7.19
CA ASP A 133 12.27 -16.69 -7.44
C ASP A 133 13.08 -17.35 -6.32
N ARG A 134 14.15 -18.06 -6.68
CA ARG A 134 15.02 -18.72 -5.70
C ARG A 134 16.19 -17.79 -5.40
N VAL A 135 16.23 -17.28 -4.17
CA VAL A 135 17.21 -16.26 -3.76
C VAL A 135 18.28 -16.90 -2.87
N ASP A 136 19.53 -16.57 -3.16
CA ASP A 136 20.68 -16.87 -2.31
C ASP A 136 20.91 -15.69 -1.35
N TYR A 137 20.82 -15.94 -0.05
CA TYR A 137 21.04 -14.94 0.99
C TYR A 137 22.52 -14.83 1.38
N GLU A 138 22.91 -13.70 1.95
CA GLU A 138 24.29 -13.43 2.38
C GLU A 138 24.79 -14.42 3.46
N ASN A 139 23.88 -15.01 4.23
CA ASN A 139 24.19 -16.05 5.22
C ASN A 139 24.45 -17.43 4.58
N GLY A 140 24.38 -17.55 3.25
CA GLY A 140 24.56 -18.79 2.48
C GLY A 140 23.31 -19.67 2.41
N GLU A 141 22.18 -19.26 3.00
CA GLU A 141 20.91 -19.95 2.86
C GLU A 141 20.24 -19.62 1.52
N THR A 142 19.43 -20.55 1.01
CA THR A 142 18.64 -20.33 -0.20
C THR A 142 17.16 -20.50 0.12
N ALA A 143 16.30 -19.59 -0.31
CA ALA A 143 14.86 -19.73 -0.16
C ALA A 143 14.09 -19.25 -1.37
N ASP A 144 12.90 -19.81 -1.54
CA ASP A 144 11.95 -19.38 -2.55
C ASP A 144 11.19 -18.15 -2.03
N VAL A 145 11.31 -17.04 -2.77
CA VAL A 145 10.58 -15.79 -2.53
C VAL A 145 9.49 -15.67 -3.58
N THR A 146 8.24 -15.51 -3.12
CA THR A 146 7.11 -15.33 -4.03
C THR A 146 6.71 -13.86 -4.12
N TRP A 147 6.73 -13.32 -5.34
CA TRP A 147 6.19 -12.00 -5.67
C TRP A 147 4.78 -12.13 -6.20
N TYR A 148 3.85 -11.34 -5.64
CA TYR A 148 2.46 -11.31 -6.06
C TYR A 148 2.15 -9.97 -6.73
N GLN A 149 1.53 -10.01 -7.91
CA GLN A 149 1.05 -8.82 -8.59
C GLN A 149 -0.42 -8.60 -8.26
N PHE A 150 -0.69 -7.59 -7.43
CA PHE A 150 -2.04 -7.11 -7.17
C PHE A 150 -2.45 -6.07 -8.22
N ARG A 151 -3.69 -6.16 -8.69
CA ARG A 151 -4.30 -5.18 -9.58
C ARG A 151 -5.75 -4.96 -9.17
N ILE A 152 -5.98 -3.87 -8.46
CA ILE A 152 -7.28 -3.51 -7.90
C ILE A 152 -7.97 -2.54 -8.86
N PRO A 153 -9.12 -2.90 -9.46
CA PRO A 153 -9.89 -1.97 -10.27
C PRO A 153 -10.52 -0.89 -9.40
N ILE A 154 -10.21 0.39 -9.66
CA ILE A 154 -10.72 1.52 -8.85
C ILE A 154 -12.25 1.66 -8.85
N ARG A 155 -12.97 1.04 -9.79
CA ARG A 155 -14.44 1.10 -9.83
C ARG A 155 -15.11 -0.07 -9.10
N SER A 156 -14.34 -1.04 -8.62
CA SER A 156 -14.81 -2.21 -7.90
C SER A 156 -14.50 -2.03 -6.40
N TYR A 157 -14.98 -0.94 -5.82
CA TYR A 157 -14.87 -0.66 -4.39
C TYR A 157 -15.89 -1.47 -3.60
N GLU A 158 -15.58 -1.75 -2.33
CA GLU A 158 -16.47 -2.53 -1.44
C GLU A 158 -17.50 -1.65 -0.74
N ASP A 159 -17.08 -0.45 -0.35
CA ASP A 159 -17.91 0.46 0.43
C ASP A 159 -17.63 1.92 0.06
N VAL A 160 -18.60 2.78 0.37
CA VAL A 160 -18.54 4.23 0.19
C VAL A 160 -18.92 4.91 1.48
N GLU A 161 -18.03 5.72 2.01
CA GLU A 161 -18.29 6.59 3.15
C GLU A 161 -18.47 8.02 2.66
N GLY A 162 -19.41 8.77 3.27
CA GLY A 162 -19.67 10.17 2.98
C GLY A 162 -20.35 10.46 1.63
N ASP A 163 -20.38 11.75 1.24
CA ASP A 163 -21.03 12.23 0.01
C ASP A 163 -20.03 12.30 -1.15
N ILE A 164 -19.61 11.13 -1.65
CA ILE A 164 -18.78 11.00 -2.85
C ILE A 164 -19.52 10.24 -3.95
N SER A 165 -19.59 10.84 -5.14
CA SER A 165 -20.41 10.34 -6.24
C SER A 165 -19.62 9.89 -7.46
N ASP A 166 -18.39 10.37 -7.63
CA ASP A 166 -17.52 9.95 -8.73
C ASP A 166 -16.02 10.03 -8.39
N PHE A 167 -15.18 9.67 -9.36
CA PHE A 167 -13.72 9.65 -9.26
C PHE A 167 -13.05 10.89 -9.86
N LYS A 168 -13.79 11.98 -10.13
CA LYS A 168 -13.21 13.18 -10.76
C LYS A 168 -12.25 13.90 -9.84
N THR A 169 -12.51 13.86 -8.52
CA THR A 169 -11.73 14.57 -7.52
C THR A 169 -11.32 13.62 -6.40
N ILE A 170 -10.21 12.91 -6.59
CA ILE A 170 -9.57 12.09 -5.55
C ILE A 170 -8.22 12.75 -5.22
N ARG A 171 -8.03 13.11 -3.95
CA ARG A 171 -6.84 13.85 -3.50
C ARG A 171 -5.88 13.00 -2.68
N PHE A 172 -6.42 12.09 -1.89
CA PHE A 172 -5.66 11.31 -0.92
C PHE A 172 -5.90 9.82 -1.11
N MET A 173 -4.89 9.04 -0.76
CA MET A 173 -4.98 7.60 -0.59
C MET A 173 -4.45 7.27 0.81
N ARG A 174 -5.23 6.52 1.58
CA ARG A 174 -4.84 6.01 2.89
C ARG A 174 -4.82 4.49 2.84
N MET A 175 -3.69 3.90 3.19
CA MET A 175 -3.54 2.46 3.39
C MET A 175 -3.32 2.20 4.86
N PHE A 176 -4.02 1.22 5.41
CA PHE A 176 -3.82 0.78 6.78
C PHE A 176 -3.98 -0.74 6.85
N MET A 177 -3.40 -1.32 7.90
CA MET A 177 -3.30 -2.75 8.09
C MET A 177 -3.97 -3.11 9.41
N THR A 178 -4.79 -4.16 9.40
CA THR A 178 -5.51 -4.62 10.58
C THR A 178 -5.76 -6.12 10.51
N GLY A 179 -6.03 -6.74 11.66
CA GLY A 179 -6.36 -8.16 11.75
C GLY A 179 -5.18 -9.14 11.69
N PHE A 180 -3.95 -8.65 11.90
CA PHE A 180 -2.77 -9.52 12.03
C PHE A 180 -2.61 -9.99 13.47
N GLU A 181 -2.37 -11.29 13.65
CA GLU A 181 -2.14 -11.91 14.97
C GLU A 181 -0.71 -11.68 15.49
N ASP A 182 0.24 -11.46 14.59
CA ASP A 182 1.66 -11.26 14.89
C ASP A 182 2.27 -10.20 13.95
N THR A 183 3.49 -9.80 14.28
CA THR A 183 4.32 -8.85 13.54
C THR A 183 4.38 -9.23 12.06
N THR A 184 3.91 -8.31 11.21
CA THR A 184 3.81 -8.54 9.77
C THR A 184 4.51 -7.41 9.02
N PHE A 185 5.32 -7.78 8.03
CA PHE A 185 6.01 -6.85 7.15
C PHE A 185 5.53 -7.03 5.72
N LEU A 186 5.02 -5.96 5.10
CA LEU A 186 4.71 -5.93 3.69
C LEU A 186 5.80 -5.16 2.94
N ARG A 187 6.33 -5.78 1.88
CA ARG A 187 7.32 -5.15 1.00
C ARG A 187 6.68 -4.96 -0.38
N PHE A 188 6.55 -3.70 -0.76
CA PHE A 188 6.05 -3.33 -2.09
C PHE A 188 7.25 -3.04 -2.98
N ALA A 189 7.52 -3.92 -3.95
CA ALA A 189 8.52 -3.60 -4.98
C ALA A 189 8.09 -2.39 -5.82
N LYS A 190 6.77 -2.26 -6.04
CA LYS A 190 6.14 -1.18 -6.80
C LYS A 190 4.71 -1.01 -6.30
N LEU A 191 4.30 0.24 -6.09
CA LEU A 191 2.94 0.61 -5.69
C LEU A 191 2.51 1.82 -6.53
N ASP A 192 1.67 1.57 -7.53
CA ASP A 192 1.36 2.55 -8.55
C ASP A 192 -0.15 2.69 -8.77
N LEU A 193 -0.58 3.92 -9.07
CA LEU A 193 -1.86 4.20 -9.69
C LEU A 193 -1.70 4.21 -11.21
N VAL A 194 -2.17 3.16 -11.86
CA VAL A 194 -2.07 3.02 -13.32
C VAL A 194 -3.32 3.57 -13.99
N ARG A 195 -3.14 4.52 -14.90
CA ARG A 195 -4.20 5.00 -15.77
C ARG A 195 -4.29 4.11 -17.01
N GLY A 196 -5.50 3.60 -17.28
CA GLY A 196 -5.79 2.97 -18.56
C GLY A 196 -5.96 4.02 -19.66
N GLU A 197 -5.35 3.79 -20.82
CA GLU A 197 -5.64 4.56 -22.05
C GLU A 197 -7.02 4.23 -22.61
N TRP A 198 -7.52 3.03 -22.31
CA TRP A 198 -8.79 2.52 -22.77
C TRP A 198 -9.91 2.82 -21.78
N ARG A 199 -11.07 3.26 -22.29
CA ARG A 199 -12.27 3.53 -21.49
C ARG A 199 -13.35 2.51 -21.83
N ARG A 200 -13.97 1.95 -20.80
CA ARG A 200 -15.18 1.13 -20.95
C ARG A 200 -16.31 2.00 -21.51
N TYR A 201 -16.98 1.49 -22.53
CA TYR A 201 -18.24 2.04 -23.00
C TYR A 201 -19.36 1.48 -22.13
N TYR A 202 -20.12 2.37 -21.48
CA TYR A 202 -21.14 1.99 -20.49
C TYR A 202 -22.57 2.04 -21.05
N GLN A 203 -22.77 2.59 -22.25
CA GLN A 203 -24.11 2.66 -22.81
C GLN A 203 -24.46 1.33 -23.48
N PRO A 204 -25.74 0.95 -23.50
CA PRO A 204 -26.20 -0.21 -24.25
C PRO A 204 -25.79 -0.10 -25.73
N LEU A 205 -25.30 -1.20 -26.29
CA LEU A 205 -25.00 -1.29 -27.72
C LEU A 205 -26.26 -1.58 -28.57
N THR A 206 -27.39 -1.91 -27.93
CA THR A 206 -28.68 -2.13 -28.59
C THR A 206 -29.28 -0.81 -29.06
N GLN A 207 -29.50 -0.65 -30.36
CA GLN A 207 -30.40 0.38 -30.88
C GLN A 207 -31.83 -0.01 -30.49
N GLY A 208 -32.54 0.86 -29.79
CA GLY A 208 -33.95 0.66 -29.47
C GLY A 208 -34.78 0.49 -30.75
N GLY A 209 -35.15 -0.74 -31.08
CA GLY A 209 -36.31 -1.01 -31.92
C GLY A 209 -37.56 -0.85 -31.08
N GLU A 210 -38.63 -0.28 -31.64
CA GLU A 210 -39.85 0.16 -30.94
C GLU A 210 -40.63 -0.96 -30.18
N ASP A 211 -40.15 -2.21 -30.15
CA ASP A 211 -40.90 -3.39 -29.66
C ASP A 211 -40.17 -4.26 -28.61
N TRP A 212 -39.01 -3.86 -28.05
CA TRP A 212 -38.37 -4.69 -27.00
C TRP A 212 -39.04 -4.48 -25.63
N THR A 213 -39.87 -5.44 -25.23
CA THR A 213 -40.56 -5.51 -23.92
C THR A 213 -39.95 -6.56 -22.97
N GLY A 214 -38.78 -7.12 -23.32
CA GLY A 214 -38.08 -8.11 -22.51
C GLY A 214 -37.40 -7.49 -21.28
N VAL A 215 -37.13 -8.32 -20.27
CA VAL A 215 -36.28 -7.94 -19.13
C VAL A 215 -34.89 -7.61 -19.67
N GLU A 216 -34.33 -6.47 -19.27
CA GLU A 216 -32.96 -6.09 -19.64
C GLU A 216 -31.99 -7.16 -19.08
N PRO A 217 -31.14 -7.77 -19.92
CA PRO A 217 -30.20 -8.76 -19.45
C PRO A 217 -29.28 -8.15 -18.38
N ALA A 218 -28.85 -8.99 -17.43
CA ALA A 218 -27.91 -8.56 -16.41
C ALA A 218 -26.64 -7.97 -17.07
N LEU A 219 -26.19 -6.82 -16.59
CA LEU A 219 -24.95 -6.21 -17.04
C LEU A 219 -23.78 -7.08 -16.58
N GLY A 220 -23.16 -7.81 -17.52
CA GLY A 220 -21.92 -8.53 -17.24
C GLY A 220 -20.78 -7.58 -16.80
N GLU A 221 -19.80 -8.14 -16.10
CA GLU A 221 -18.62 -7.40 -15.69
C GLU A 221 -17.60 -7.39 -16.85
N LEU A 222 -17.18 -6.20 -17.28
CA LEU A 222 -16.09 -6.01 -18.22
C LEU A 222 -14.95 -5.26 -17.52
N THR A 223 -13.83 -5.95 -17.34
CA THR A 223 -12.57 -5.37 -16.86
C THR A 223 -11.61 -5.18 -18.03
N ILE A 224 -11.06 -3.97 -18.17
CA ILE A 224 -10.05 -3.65 -19.18
C ILE A 224 -8.70 -3.51 -18.49
N SER A 225 -7.68 -4.18 -19.02
CA SER A 225 -6.33 -4.15 -18.49
C SER A 225 -5.28 -4.25 -19.59
N ALA A 226 -4.00 -4.27 -19.20
CA ALA A 226 -2.89 -4.51 -20.11
C ALA A 226 -1.98 -5.63 -19.57
N VAL A 227 -1.41 -6.42 -20.47
CA VAL A 227 -0.33 -7.37 -20.19
C VAL A 227 0.91 -6.93 -20.95
N ASN A 228 2.08 -7.22 -20.40
CA ASN A 228 3.34 -6.84 -21.03
C ASN A 228 4.43 -7.89 -20.84
N ILE A 229 5.43 -7.85 -21.71
CA ILE A 229 6.47 -8.90 -21.75
C ILE A 229 7.42 -8.86 -20.55
N GLU A 230 7.67 -7.68 -19.99
CA GLU A 230 8.56 -7.54 -18.84
C GLU A 230 7.91 -8.08 -17.55
N GLU A 231 6.62 -7.85 -17.35
CA GLU A 231 5.92 -8.21 -16.12
C GLU A 231 5.16 -9.55 -16.21
N ASN A 232 4.76 -10.02 -17.40
CA ASN A 232 3.85 -11.17 -17.56
C ASN A 232 4.40 -12.30 -18.47
N SER A 233 5.70 -12.32 -18.76
CA SER A 233 6.33 -13.41 -19.55
C SER A 233 6.35 -14.77 -18.84
N GLY A 234 6.23 -14.78 -17.51
CA GLY A 234 6.14 -15.99 -16.68
C GLY A 234 4.72 -16.34 -16.22
N LYS A 235 3.69 -15.62 -16.68
CA LYS A 235 2.32 -15.77 -16.18
C LYS A 235 1.70 -17.14 -16.51
N GLU A 236 0.99 -17.74 -15.56
CA GLU A 236 0.20 -18.96 -15.78
C GLU A 236 -1.32 -18.68 -15.76
N PRO A 237 -2.15 -19.43 -16.54
CA PRO A 237 -1.78 -20.53 -17.44
C PRO A 237 -1.28 -20.08 -18.83
N VAL A 238 -1.48 -18.81 -19.18
CA VAL A 238 -1.08 -18.25 -20.48
C VAL A 238 -0.12 -17.11 -20.22
N ASN A 239 1.13 -17.31 -20.63
CA ASN A 239 2.16 -16.30 -20.53
C ASN A 239 2.12 -15.35 -21.72
N TYR A 240 2.60 -14.13 -21.51
CA TYR A 240 2.69 -13.16 -22.58
C TYR A 240 4.00 -13.33 -23.35
N VAL A 241 3.89 -13.64 -24.64
CA VAL A 241 5.02 -13.80 -25.57
C VAL A 241 4.88 -12.83 -26.73
N LEU A 242 6.00 -12.44 -27.33
CA LEU A 242 5.99 -11.59 -28.52
C LEU A 242 5.14 -12.24 -29.63
N PRO A 243 4.17 -11.50 -30.20
CA PRO A 243 3.40 -11.99 -31.33
C PRO A 243 4.32 -12.37 -32.51
N PRO A 244 4.00 -13.44 -33.27
CA PRO A 244 4.78 -13.83 -34.43
C PRO A 244 4.94 -12.69 -35.44
N GLY A 245 6.16 -12.48 -35.94
CA GLY A 245 6.47 -11.44 -36.92
C GLY A 245 6.79 -10.06 -36.32
N PHE A 246 6.76 -9.92 -35.00
CA PHE A 246 7.16 -8.69 -34.31
C PHE A 246 8.45 -8.91 -33.50
N SER A 247 9.32 -7.92 -33.51
CA SER A 247 10.50 -7.83 -32.64
C SER A 247 10.38 -6.62 -31.74
N ARG A 248 10.90 -6.72 -30.50
CA ARG A 248 10.95 -5.57 -29.60
C ARG A 248 11.73 -4.44 -30.24
N GLN A 249 11.18 -3.24 -30.13
CA GLN A 249 11.87 -2.04 -30.57
C GLN A 249 13.09 -1.80 -29.68
N ILE A 250 14.19 -1.34 -30.27
CA ILE A 250 15.39 -0.96 -29.53
C ILE A 250 15.35 0.55 -29.34
N ASP A 251 15.65 1.02 -28.13
CA ASP A 251 15.80 2.43 -27.83
C ASP A 251 17.15 2.95 -28.39
N PRO A 252 17.17 3.75 -29.46
CA PRO A 252 18.43 4.21 -30.06
C PRO A 252 19.08 5.36 -29.27
N THR A 253 18.39 5.88 -28.24
CA THR A 253 18.87 7.03 -27.46
C THR A 253 19.79 6.63 -26.31
N GLN A 254 19.90 5.34 -26.01
CA GLN A 254 20.75 4.82 -24.95
C GLN A 254 22.00 4.13 -25.51
N PRO A 255 23.19 4.34 -24.90
CA PRO A 255 24.42 3.68 -25.34
C PRO A 255 24.40 2.16 -25.09
N GLN A 256 23.53 1.68 -24.19
CA GLN A 256 23.25 0.26 -24.03
C GLN A 256 22.01 -0.11 -24.84
N LEU A 257 22.07 -1.24 -25.54
CA LEU A 257 20.94 -1.80 -26.30
C LEU A 257 19.84 -2.21 -25.31
N ARG A 258 18.87 -1.31 -25.10
CA ARG A 258 17.68 -1.59 -24.30
C ARG A 258 16.50 -1.85 -25.20
N GLN A 259 15.84 -2.98 -25.00
CA GLN A 259 14.59 -3.28 -25.68
C GLN A 259 13.44 -2.57 -24.98
N LEU A 260 12.59 -1.90 -25.74
CA LEU A 260 11.37 -1.27 -25.24
C LEU A 260 10.36 -2.33 -24.81
N ASN A 261 9.50 -1.96 -23.86
CA ASN A 261 8.42 -2.82 -23.42
C ASN A 261 7.40 -3.02 -24.56
N GLU A 262 6.76 -4.17 -24.58
CA GLU A 262 5.74 -4.54 -25.56
C GLU A 262 4.49 -4.99 -24.78
N GLN A 263 3.32 -4.48 -25.16
CA GLN A 263 2.10 -4.59 -24.36
C GLN A 263 0.87 -4.85 -25.24
N SER A 264 -0.08 -5.60 -24.70
CA SER A 264 -1.38 -5.87 -25.31
C SER A 264 -2.52 -5.57 -24.33
N ILE A 265 -3.70 -5.29 -24.88
CA ILE A 265 -4.94 -5.14 -24.10
C ILE A 265 -5.46 -6.50 -23.64
N VAL A 266 -5.96 -6.57 -22.41
CA VAL A 266 -6.73 -7.70 -21.88
C VAL A 266 -8.14 -7.22 -21.61
N LEU A 267 -9.10 -7.91 -22.22
CA LEU A 267 -10.52 -7.73 -21.96
C LEU A 267 -10.98 -8.98 -21.19
N LYS A 268 -11.31 -8.81 -19.92
CA LYS A 268 -11.91 -9.86 -19.10
C LYS A 268 -13.41 -9.61 -19.03
N VAL A 269 -14.19 -10.61 -19.41
CA VAL A 269 -15.65 -10.56 -19.38
C VAL A 269 -16.12 -11.66 -18.45
N ASP A 270 -16.86 -11.28 -17.41
CA ASP A 270 -17.50 -12.21 -16.50
C ASP A 270 -19.03 -12.05 -16.61
N GLU A 271 -19.76 -13.17 -16.60
CA GLU A 271 -21.23 -13.22 -16.56
C GLU A 271 -21.93 -12.43 -17.70
N LEU A 272 -21.40 -12.49 -18.92
CA LEU A 272 -22.07 -11.91 -20.10
C LEU A 272 -23.35 -12.69 -20.42
N ALA A 273 -24.48 -11.99 -20.41
CA ALA A 273 -25.76 -12.55 -20.82
C ALA A 273 -25.77 -12.93 -22.32
N ASP A 274 -26.63 -13.88 -22.67
CA ASP A 274 -26.87 -14.24 -24.07
C ASP A 274 -27.44 -13.03 -24.83
N GLY A 275 -26.97 -12.83 -26.06
CA GLY A 275 -27.16 -11.61 -26.86
C GLY A 275 -28.23 -11.70 -27.93
#